data_AF-N9M910-F1
#
_entry.id   AF-N9M910-F1
#
_cell.length_a   1.000
_cell.length_b   1.000
_cell.length_c   1.000
_cell.angle_alpha   90.00
_cell.angle_beta   90.00
_cell.angle_gamma   90.00
#
_symmetry.space_group_name_H-M   'P 1'
#
loop_
_entity.id
_entity.type
_entity.pdbx_description
1 polymer ?
#
loop_
_entity_poly.entity_id
_entity_poly.type
_entity_poly.pdbx_seq_one_letter_code
_entity_poly.pdbx_strand_id
1 'polypeptide(L)'
;MARTLLTDDIWQQIQDTMRLHGCYRSKNSRNIMEVILWKLRTGATWRDIPQEFCPWQTAYNRFNRWASKGLWNKFFLDYEASWIKNGYSLTEATYACINMQVELGMVSKEQLDNHVVDEQQKYILQPTRMDYRLILKSLGVASTTVKLQNN
;
A
#
# COMPACT_ATOMS: atom_id res chain seq x y z
N MET A 1 -4.28 13.51 -16.22
CA MET A 1 -3.14 14.15 -15.54
C MET A 1 -3.01 13.62 -14.12
N ALA A 2 -2.30 12.51 -14.01
CA ALA A 2 -2.07 11.91 -12.72
C ALA A 2 -0.95 12.65 -11.96
N ARG A 3 -1.27 13.10 -10.74
CA ARG A 3 -0.30 13.77 -9.84
C ARG A 3 0.76 12.77 -9.41
N THR A 4 2.03 13.11 -9.66
CA THR A 4 3.18 12.32 -9.19
C THR A 4 3.59 12.77 -7.78
N LEU A 5 3.70 11.81 -6.87
CA LEU A 5 4.08 11.97 -5.47
C LEU A 5 5.59 11.82 -5.27
N LEU A 6 6.25 11.00 -6.10
CA LEU A 6 7.65 10.67 -5.94
C LEU A 6 8.54 11.77 -6.53
N THR A 7 9.10 12.62 -5.67
CA THR A 7 10.30 13.42 -6.01
C THR A 7 11.53 12.52 -6.12
N ASP A 8 12.59 13.01 -6.75
CA ASP A 8 13.83 12.23 -6.93
C ASP A 8 14.44 11.80 -5.59
N ASP A 9 14.39 12.66 -4.58
CA ASP A 9 14.91 12.36 -3.23
C ASP A 9 14.12 11.27 -2.52
N ILE A 10 12.78 11.33 -2.57
CA ILE A 10 11.90 10.31 -1.99
C ILE A 10 12.11 9.00 -2.72
N TRP A 11 12.20 9.06 -4.05
CA TRP A 11 12.43 7.89 -4.87
C TRP A 11 13.77 7.22 -4.51
N GLN A 12 14.84 8.00 -4.29
CA GLN A 12 16.14 7.44 -3.90
C GLN A 12 16.07 6.71 -2.55
N GLN A 13 15.38 7.27 -1.55
CA GLN A 13 15.19 6.60 -0.25
C GLN A 13 14.41 5.29 -0.39
N ILE A 14 13.32 5.29 -1.15
CA ILE A 14 12.55 4.06 -1.42
C ILE A 14 13.42 3.04 -2.14
N GLN A 15 14.25 3.48 -3.09
CA GLN A 15 15.15 2.58 -3.81
C GLN A 15 16.15 1.89 -2.90
N ASP A 16 16.68 2.59 -1.89
CA ASP A 16 17.62 2.00 -0.95
C ASP A 16 16.93 0.93 -0.10
N THR A 17 15.70 1.19 0.38
CA THR A 17 14.88 0.16 1.04
C THR A 17 14.59 -1.02 0.10
N MET A 18 14.24 -0.76 -1.16
CA MET A 18 14.01 -1.82 -2.15
C MET A 18 15.25 -2.69 -2.37
N ARG A 19 16.45 -2.10 -2.39
CA ARG A 19 17.72 -2.83 -2.52
C ARG A 19 17.96 -3.77 -1.33
N LEU A 20 17.66 -3.33 -0.11
CA LEU A 20 17.77 -4.17 1.09
C LEU A 20 16.89 -5.42 1.01
N HIS A 21 15.70 -5.30 0.41
CA HIS A 21 14.78 -6.42 0.18
C HIS A 21 15.06 -7.21 -1.11
N GLY A 22 16.13 -6.91 -1.85
CA GLY A 22 16.45 -7.58 -3.13
C GLY A 22 15.45 -7.28 -4.25
N CYS A 23 14.73 -6.15 -4.16
CA CYS A 23 13.77 -5.69 -5.16
C CYS A 23 14.49 -4.81 -6.21
N TYR A 24 15.00 -5.43 -7.27
CA TYR A 24 15.84 -4.74 -8.26
C TYR A 24 15.10 -3.75 -9.17
N ARG A 25 15.86 -2.76 -9.65
CA ARG A 25 15.40 -1.70 -10.55
C ARG A 25 15.16 -2.22 -11.96
N SER A 26 14.06 -1.76 -12.55
CA SER A 26 13.80 -1.75 -13.98
C SER A 26 13.58 -0.32 -14.44
N LYS A 27 13.64 -0.06 -15.76
CA LYS A 27 13.39 1.26 -16.35
C LYS A 27 12.07 1.89 -15.86
N ASN A 28 11.05 1.07 -15.60
CA ASN A 28 9.71 1.52 -15.21
C ASN A 28 9.41 1.38 -13.70
N SER A 29 10.41 1.06 -12.86
CA SER A 29 10.14 0.79 -11.43
C SER A 29 9.55 2.00 -10.69
N ARG A 30 9.91 3.23 -11.07
CA ARG A 30 9.35 4.46 -10.47
C ARG A 30 7.88 4.61 -10.79
N ASN A 31 7.48 4.49 -12.06
CA ASN A 31 6.08 4.60 -12.49
C ASN A 31 5.22 3.49 -11.85
N ILE A 32 5.77 2.28 -11.73
CA ILE A 32 5.07 1.19 -11.05
C ILE A 32 4.90 1.50 -9.56
N MET A 33 5.93 2.02 -8.89
CA MET A 33 5.83 2.42 -7.48
C MET A 33 4.79 3.53 -7.30
N GLU A 34 4.79 4.54 -8.17
CA GLU A 34 3.81 5.63 -8.15
C GLU A 34 2.37 5.09 -8.23
N VAL A 35 2.12 4.16 -9.14
CA VAL A 35 0.81 3.49 -9.28
C VAL A 35 0.43 2.71 -8.04
N ILE A 36 1.37 1.98 -7.46
CA ILE A 36 1.12 1.21 -6.23
C ILE A 36 0.79 2.14 -5.07
N LEU A 37 1.56 3.22 -4.89
CA LEU A 37 1.29 4.24 -3.86
C LEU A 37 -0.07 4.90 -4.07
N TRP A 38 -0.44 5.21 -5.31
CA TRP A 38 -1.76 5.72 -5.66
C TRP A 38 -2.86 4.70 -5.30
N LYS A 39 -2.66 3.42 -5.60
CA LYS A 39 -3.61 2.34 -5.24
C LYS A 39 -3.76 2.24 -3.73
N LEU A 40 -2.66 2.15 -2.98
CA LEU A 40 -2.66 2.03 -1.52
C LEU A 40 -3.34 3.24 -0.84
N ARG A 41 -3.16 4.43 -1.40
CA ARG A 41 -3.81 5.67 -0.93
C ARG A 41 -5.30 5.74 -1.28
N THR A 42 -5.70 5.29 -2.45
CA THR A 42 -7.10 5.42 -2.91
C THR A 42 -7.99 4.25 -2.51
N GLY A 43 -7.40 3.08 -2.25
CA GLY A 43 -8.15 1.83 -2.11
C GLY A 43 -8.87 1.42 -3.41
N ALA A 44 -8.58 2.07 -4.54
CA ALA A 44 -9.23 1.75 -5.80
C ALA A 44 -8.89 0.33 -6.26
N THR A 45 -9.77 -0.27 -7.07
CA THR A 45 -9.48 -1.59 -7.63
C THR A 45 -8.30 -1.48 -8.60
N TRP A 46 -7.56 -2.58 -8.78
CA TRP A 46 -6.45 -2.60 -9.74
C TRP A 46 -6.91 -2.20 -11.15
N ARG A 47 -8.15 -2.50 -11.53
CA ARG A 47 -8.68 -2.20 -12.88
C ARG A 47 -8.94 -0.71 -13.11
N ASP A 48 -9.10 0.07 -12.04
CA ASP A 48 -9.38 1.51 -12.11
C ASP A 48 -8.11 2.37 -12.16
N ILE A 49 -6.94 1.74 -12.17
CA ILE A 49 -5.66 2.44 -12.24
C ILE A 49 -5.56 3.18 -13.58
N PRO A 50 -5.21 4.50 -13.56
CA PRO A 50 -4.99 5.25 -14.79
C PRO A 50 -3.88 4.62 -15.65
N GLN A 51 -4.20 4.35 -16.92
CA GLN A 51 -3.25 3.78 -17.88
C GLN A 51 -2.07 4.72 -18.21
N GLU A 52 -2.18 6.01 -17.86
CA GLU A 52 -1.14 7.05 -18.06
C GLU A 52 0.22 6.65 -17.45
N PHE A 53 0.25 5.83 -16.40
CA PHE A 53 1.49 5.44 -15.73
C PHE A 53 2.05 4.10 -16.20
N CYS A 54 1.25 3.03 -16.08
CA CYS A 54 1.56 1.70 -16.58
C CYS A 54 0.29 0.81 -16.61
N PRO A 55 0.29 -0.29 -17.38
CA PRO A 55 -0.80 -1.26 -17.35
C PRO A 55 -0.98 -1.85 -15.95
N TRP A 56 -2.22 -1.96 -15.47
CA TRP A 56 -2.51 -2.41 -14.11
C TRP A 56 -2.00 -3.83 -13.83
N GLN A 57 -1.98 -4.71 -14.83
CA GLN A 57 -1.44 -6.07 -14.69
C GLN A 57 0.05 -6.04 -14.34
N THR A 58 0.79 -5.09 -14.93
CA THR A 58 2.21 -4.91 -14.65
C THR A 58 2.43 -4.43 -13.23
N ALA A 59 1.62 -3.46 -12.77
CA ALA A 59 1.68 -2.97 -11.41
C ALA A 59 1.34 -4.07 -10.39
N TYR A 60 0.25 -4.80 -10.62
CA TYR A 60 -0.18 -5.93 -9.78
C TYR A 60 0.89 -7.03 -9.69
N ASN A 61 1.40 -7.50 -10.83
CA ASN A 61 2.43 -8.53 -10.86
C ASN A 61 3.71 -8.10 -10.15
N ARG A 62 4.09 -6.83 -10.29
CA ARG A 62 5.27 -6.28 -9.61
C ARG A 62 5.03 -6.14 -8.12
N PHE A 63 3.86 -5.64 -7.72
CA PHE A 63 3.45 -5.53 -6.33
C PHE A 63 3.54 -6.88 -5.63
N ASN A 64 2.93 -7.93 -6.20
CA ASN A 64 2.98 -9.28 -5.65
C ASN A 64 4.41 -9.83 -5.53
N ARG A 65 5.26 -9.58 -6.53
CA ARG A 65 6.67 -9.97 -6.47
C ARG A 65 7.46 -9.24 -5.38
N TRP A 66 7.16 -7.98 -5.12
CA TRP A 66 7.80 -7.22 -4.04
C TRP A 66 7.22 -7.58 -2.67
N ALA A 67 5.93 -7.89 -2.61
CA ALA A 67 5.26 -8.39 -1.42
C ALA A 67 5.87 -9.72 -0.96
N SER A 68 6.13 -10.66 -1.86
CA SER A 68 6.79 -11.92 -1.52
C SER A 68 8.25 -11.76 -1.06
N LYS A 69 8.87 -10.61 -1.35
CA LYS A 69 10.20 -10.22 -0.81
C LYS A 69 10.11 -9.50 0.53
N GLY A 70 8.89 -9.31 1.05
CA GLY A 70 8.64 -8.66 2.34
C GLY A 70 8.73 -7.15 2.31
N LEU A 71 8.78 -6.51 1.13
CA LEU A 71 8.88 -5.04 1.00
C LEU A 71 7.71 -4.33 1.73
N TRP A 72 6.53 -4.93 1.70
CA TRP A 72 5.30 -4.37 2.25
C TRP A 72 4.99 -4.86 3.67
N ASN A 73 5.85 -5.69 4.29
CA ASN A 73 5.55 -6.24 5.63
C ASN A 73 5.47 -5.13 6.68
N LYS A 74 6.44 -4.22 6.67
CA LYS A 74 6.45 -3.07 7.57
C LYS A 74 5.25 -2.15 7.36
N PHE A 75 4.78 -2.02 6.12
CA PHE A 75 3.57 -1.26 5.80
C PHE A 75 2.34 -1.80 6.53
N PHE A 76 2.12 -3.12 6.49
CA PHE A 76 0.96 -3.73 7.17
C PHE A 76 1.06 -3.66 8.70
N LEU A 77 2.27 -3.79 9.25
CA LEU A 77 2.52 -3.60 10.69
C LEU A 77 2.24 -2.15 11.13
N ASP A 78 2.74 -1.17 10.38
CA ASP A 78 2.50 0.24 10.66
C ASP A 78 1.02 0.60 10.46
N TYR A 79 0.33 -0.03 9.52
CA TYR A 79 -1.12 0.11 9.30
C TYR A 79 -1.90 -0.33 10.53
N GLU A 80 -1.71 -1.58 10.97
CA GLU A 80 -2.39 -2.14 12.14
C GLU A 80 -2.11 -1.32 13.40
N ALA A 81 -0.84 -0.94 13.64
CA ALA A 81 -0.46 -0.10 14.76
C ALA A 81 -1.11 1.30 14.73
N SER A 82 -1.26 1.90 13.54
CA SER A 82 -1.92 3.19 13.39
C SER A 82 -3.40 3.12 13.74
N TRP A 83 -4.09 2.02 13.41
CA TRP A 83 -5.49 1.82 13.77
C TRP A 83 -5.66 1.67 15.27
N ILE A 84 -4.84 0.83 15.91
CA ILE A 84 -4.86 0.67 17.37
C ILE A 84 -4.64 2.02 18.06
N LYS A 85 -3.70 2.84 17.55
CA LYS A 85 -3.45 4.20 18.07
C LYS A 85 -4.64 5.14 17.93
N ASN A 86 -5.48 4.95 16.91
CA ASN A 86 -6.69 5.75 16.67
C ASN A 86 -7.90 5.27 17.51
N GLY A 87 -7.71 4.30 18.41
CA GLY A 87 -8.74 3.85 19.35
C GLY A 87 -9.55 2.64 18.89
N TYR A 88 -9.17 2.00 17.78
CA TYR A 88 -9.78 0.74 17.35
C TYR A 88 -9.23 -0.45 18.16
N SER A 89 -10.06 -1.47 18.35
CA SER A 89 -9.63 -2.71 18.99
C SER A 89 -8.67 -3.50 18.09
N LEU A 90 -7.91 -4.41 18.68
CA LEU A 90 -6.96 -5.25 17.96
C LEU A 90 -7.65 -6.07 16.86
N THR A 91 -8.81 -6.68 17.16
CA THR A 91 -9.56 -7.50 16.21
C THR A 91 -10.04 -6.72 15.00
N GLU A 92 -10.47 -5.47 15.20
CA GLU A 92 -10.89 -4.56 14.12
C GLU A 92 -9.69 -4.14 13.26
N ALA A 93 -8.54 -3.85 13.87
CA ALA A 93 -7.33 -3.48 13.17
C ALA A 93 -6.77 -4.65 12.32
N THR A 94 -6.74 -5.86 12.88
CA THR A 94 -6.33 -7.07 12.16
C THR A 94 -7.28 -7.37 11.00
N TYR A 95 -8.59 -7.24 11.20
CA TYR A 95 -9.59 -7.41 10.14
C TYR A 95 -9.38 -6.42 8.99
N ALA A 96 -9.20 -5.13 9.30
CA ALA A 96 -8.94 -4.10 8.30
C ALA A 96 -7.67 -4.41 7.49
N CYS A 97 -6.62 -4.89 8.17
CA CYS A 97 -5.37 -5.30 7.54
C CYS A 97 -5.57 -6.49 6.59
N ILE A 98 -6.29 -7.54 7.02
CA ILE A 98 -6.61 -8.71 6.19
C ILE A 98 -7.46 -8.30 4.99
N ASN A 99 -8.50 -7.48 5.18
CA ASN A 99 -9.34 -7.01 4.07
C ASN A 99 -8.49 -6.26 3.03
N MET A 100 -7.58 -5.39 3.46
CA MET A 100 -6.66 -4.70 2.56
C MET A 100 -5.74 -5.66 1.80
N GLN A 101 -5.24 -6.71 2.45
CA GLN A 101 -4.43 -7.74 1.80
C GLN A 101 -5.23 -8.54 0.77
N VAL A 102 -6.50 -8.82 1.04
CA VAL A 102 -7.42 -9.47 0.09
C VAL A 102 -7.68 -8.58 -1.13
N GLU A 103 -7.95 -7.28 -0.93
CA GLU A 103 -8.11 -6.32 -2.03
C GLU A 103 -6.85 -6.16 -2.88
N LEU A 104 -5.68 -6.28 -2.24
CA LEU A 104 -4.39 -6.29 -2.92
C LEU A 104 -4.12 -7.60 -3.67
N GLY A 105 -4.92 -8.64 -3.43
CA GLY A 105 -4.75 -9.97 -4.00
C GLY A 105 -3.58 -10.75 -3.41
N MET A 106 -3.17 -10.39 -2.17
CA MET A 106 -2.12 -11.09 -1.41
C MET A 106 -2.66 -12.31 -0.66
N VAL A 107 -3.94 -12.24 -0.26
CA VAL A 107 -4.59 -13.23 0.59
C VAL A 107 -5.94 -13.63 -0.02
N SER A 108 -6.36 -14.89 0.15
CA SER A 108 -7.66 -15.37 -0.32
C SER A 108 -8.81 -14.81 0.54
N LYS A 109 -9.99 -14.66 -0.06
CA LYS A 109 -11.19 -14.21 0.68
C LYS A 109 -11.56 -15.14 1.84
N GLU A 110 -11.23 -16.42 1.74
CA GLU A 110 -11.46 -17.42 2.81
C GLU A 110 -10.77 -17.03 4.13
N GLN A 111 -9.58 -16.44 4.08
CA GLN A 111 -8.88 -15.98 5.29
C GLN A 111 -9.60 -14.81 5.97
N LEU A 112 -10.30 -13.97 5.20
CA LEU A 112 -11.13 -12.89 5.73
C LEU A 112 -12.37 -13.45 6.44
N ASP A 113 -12.98 -14.50 5.87
CA ASP A 113 -14.18 -15.14 6.45
C ASP A 113 -13.87 -15.99 7.69
N ASN A 114 -12.64 -16.50 7.83
CA ASN A 114 -12.19 -17.22 9.03
C ASN A 114 -11.93 -16.30 10.24
N HIS A 115 -11.77 -14.99 10.03
CA HIS A 115 -11.55 -14.07 11.13
C HIS A 115 -12.87 -13.78 11.83
N VAL A 116 -12.97 -14.14 13.12
CA VAL A 116 -14.18 -13.96 13.95
C VAL A 116 -14.38 -12.47 14.20
N VAL A 117 -15.04 -11.80 13.27
CA VAL A 117 -15.57 -10.43 13.43
C VAL A 117 -17.08 -10.53 13.37
N ASP A 118 -17.75 -9.78 14.24
CA ASP A 118 -19.20 -9.70 14.24
C ASP A 118 -19.71 -9.30 12.84
N GLU A 119 -20.69 -10.02 12.29
CA GLU A 119 -21.17 -9.82 10.92
C GLU A 119 -21.66 -8.39 10.67
N GLN A 120 -22.14 -7.71 11.73
CA GLN A 120 -22.53 -6.30 11.66
C GLN A 120 -21.34 -5.35 11.49
N GLN A 121 -20.16 -5.69 12.03
CA GLN A 121 -18.94 -4.90 11.88
C GLN A 121 -18.31 -5.06 10.48
N LYS A 122 -18.59 -6.17 9.78
CA LYS A 122 -18.12 -6.47 8.41
C LYS A 122 -18.44 -5.36 7.40
N TYR A 123 -19.54 -4.64 7.61
CA TYR A 123 -20.01 -3.56 6.72
C TYR A 123 -19.66 -2.14 7.20
N ILE A 124 -19.28 -1.99 8.47
CA ILE A 124 -18.97 -0.70 9.10
C ILE A 124 -17.47 -0.38 8.97
N LEU A 125 -16.61 -1.41 9.04
CA LEU A 125 -15.16 -1.28 8.97
C LEU A 125 -14.65 -1.40 7.53
N GLN A 126 -15.06 -0.47 6.67
CA GLN A 126 -14.35 -0.25 5.41
C GLN A 126 -12.99 0.37 5.77
N PRO A 127 -11.84 -0.27 5.42
CA PRO A 127 -10.53 0.28 5.76
C PRO A 127 -10.42 1.70 5.21
N THR A 128 -10.36 2.70 6.09
CA THR A 128 -10.07 4.07 5.68
C THR A 128 -8.70 4.13 5.04
N ARG A 129 -8.68 4.77 3.87
CA ARG A 129 -7.49 5.15 3.08
C ARG A 129 -6.37 5.63 3.98
N MET A 130 -5.24 4.93 4.01
CA MET A 130 -4.11 5.34 4.82
C MET A 130 -3.45 6.61 4.24
N ASP A 131 -3.08 7.54 5.13
CA ASP A 131 -2.31 8.72 4.76
C ASP A 131 -1.01 8.30 4.07
N TYR A 132 -0.71 8.93 2.93
CA TYR A 132 0.52 8.74 2.15
C TYR A 132 1.77 8.80 3.05
N ARG A 133 1.70 9.60 4.11
CA ARG A 133 2.75 9.76 5.11
C ARG A 133 3.16 8.46 5.79
N LEU A 134 2.17 7.67 6.19
CA LEU A 134 2.40 6.39 6.86
C LEU A 134 2.94 5.36 5.88
N ILE A 135 2.44 5.36 4.64
CA ILE A 135 2.96 4.50 3.56
C ILE A 135 4.45 4.78 3.33
N LEU A 136 4.82 6.04 3.14
CA LEU A 136 6.21 6.44 2.92
C LEU A 136 7.11 6.14 4.13
N LYS A 137 6.62 6.40 5.35
CA LYS A 137 7.34 6.08 6.58
C LYS A 137 7.64 4.58 6.70
N SER A 138 6.68 3.73 6.34
CA SER A 138 6.87 2.27 6.35
C SER A 138 7.93 1.80 5.36
N LEU A 139 8.10 2.54 4.25
CA LEU A 139 9.15 2.31 3.26
C LEU A 139 10.50 2.95 3.66
N GLY A 140 10.63 3.49 4.87
CA GLY A 140 11.88 4.08 5.37
C GLY A 140 12.15 5.51 4.90
N VAL A 141 11.14 6.22 4.36
CA VAL A 141 11.32 7.61 3.93
C VAL A 141 11.25 8.55 5.14
N ALA A 142 12.28 9.39 5.30
CA ALA A 142 12.44 10.29 6.45
C ALA A 142 11.62 11.59 6.34
N SER A 143 11.39 12.09 5.12
CA SER A 143 10.66 13.36 4.90
C SER A 143 9.23 13.10 4.46
N THR A 144 8.26 13.62 5.24
CA THR A 144 6.82 13.40 5.02
C THR A 144 6.08 14.62 4.49
N THR A 145 6.82 15.70 4.22
CA THR A 145 6.28 16.96 3.68
C THR A 145 6.28 16.88 2.15
N VAL A 146 5.43 16.01 1.60
CA VAL A 146 5.21 15.93 0.15
C VAL A 146 4.38 17.15 -0.25
N LYS A 147 5.03 18.18 -0.81
CA LYS A 147 4.31 19.16 -1.64
C LYS A 147 3.91 18.41 -2.90
N LEU A 148 2.62 18.15 -3.06
CA LEU A 148 2.08 17.58 -4.30
C LEU A 148 2.54 18.46 -5.46
N GLN A 149 3.37 17.92 -6.36
CA GLN A 149 3.71 18.64 -7.57
C GLN A 149 2.46 18.68 -8.46
N ASN A 150 1.95 19.88 -8.71
CA ASN A 150 1.10 20.09 -9.87
C ASN A 150 2.07 20.23 -11.06
N ASN A 151 2.06 19.26 -11.96
CA ASN A 151 2.54 19.50 -13.33
C ASN A 151 1.53 20.37 -14.07
#